data_AF-A0A3A0CZH2-F1
#
_entry.id   AF-A0A3A0CZH2-F1
#
_cell.length_a   1.000
_cell.length_b   1.000
_cell.length_c   1.000
_cell.angle_alpha   90.00
_cell.angle_beta   90.00
_cell.angle_gamma   90.00
#
_symmetry.space_group_name_H-M   'P 1'
#
loop_
_entity.id
_entity.type
_entity.pdbx_description
1 polymer ?
#
loop_
_entity_poly.entity_id
_entity_poly.type
_entity_poly.pdbx_seq_one_letter_code
_entity_poly.pdbx_strand_id
1 'polypeptide(L)'
;MDAIAFEPMPVQPIGPSPLGHRIMFALLALLAFALFAPTVVLPMIREYGAVRAEEAVLVHRCAALQDEIDHRARLIEAFAADPAVNEKLAILDLQYRKPGEEILPVLPRVYEPAPPPKYVPPPARSDLLTPDDWPDWAIRAELWAQQRHLIELFLDDDLRPIFLLMSAGLLIAAFALFAPRTMGVQRTSEAPIPHRPVQPVTGLL
;
A
#
# COMPACT_ATOMS: atom_id res chain seq x y z
N MET A 1 7.52 -80.52 8.77
CA MET A 1 7.85 -79.23 8.12
C MET A 1 6.78 -78.28 8.59
N ASP A 2 7.04 -77.63 9.72
CA ASP A 2 6.03 -76.86 10.43
C ASP A 2 6.04 -75.43 9.90
N ALA A 3 4.88 -75.01 9.39
CA ALA A 3 4.68 -73.68 8.85
C ALA A 3 4.75 -72.68 10.00
N ILE A 4 5.78 -71.83 10.01
CA ILE A 4 5.92 -70.72 10.94
C ILE A 4 4.83 -69.71 10.57
N ALA A 5 3.80 -69.63 11.41
CA ALA A 5 2.73 -68.66 11.28
C ALA A 5 3.31 -67.24 11.42
N PHE A 6 3.18 -66.45 10.36
CA PHE A 6 3.63 -65.06 10.33
C PHE A 6 2.64 -64.22 11.14
N GLU A 7 2.96 -63.93 12.40
CA GLU A 7 2.18 -62.98 13.19
C GLU A 7 2.33 -61.58 12.57
N PRO A 8 1.23 -60.94 12.12
CA PRO A 8 1.31 -59.59 11.59
C PRO A 8 1.70 -58.63 12.71
N MET A 9 2.80 -57.91 12.53
CA MET A 9 3.24 -56.89 13.49
C MET A 9 2.11 -55.91 13.77
N PRO A 10 1.90 -55.53 15.05
CA PRO A 10 0.93 -54.50 15.40
C PRO A 10 1.37 -53.19 14.78
N VAL A 11 0.67 -52.75 13.73
CA VAL A 11 0.79 -51.41 13.16
C VAL A 11 0.34 -50.46 14.26
N GLN A 12 1.29 -49.87 14.98
CA GLN A 12 0.95 -48.86 15.97
C GLN A 12 0.27 -47.69 15.24
N PRO A 13 -0.97 -47.32 15.62
CA PRO A 13 -1.60 -46.14 15.06
C PRO A 13 -0.73 -44.95 15.44
N ILE A 14 -0.22 -44.22 14.44
CA ILE A 14 0.46 -42.94 14.64
C ILE A 14 -0.57 -42.03 15.30
N GLY A 15 -0.54 -41.94 16.62
CA GLY A 15 -1.42 -41.08 17.38
C GLY A 15 -1.19 -39.63 16.93
N PRO A 16 -2.25 -38.82 16.79
CA PRO A 16 -2.13 -37.43 16.35
C PRO A 16 -1.17 -36.69 17.29
N SER A 17 0.03 -36.35 16.79
CA SER A 17 0.97 -35.57 17.59
C SER A 17 0.39 -34.16 17.77
N PRO A 18 0.24 -33.67 19.01
CA PRO A 18 -0.36 -32.35 19.27
C PRO A 18 0.50 -31.22 18.69
N LEU A 19 1.81 -31.47 18.54
CA LEU A 19 2.76 -30.55 17.93
C LEU A 19 2.55 -30.45 16.42
N GLY A 20 2.31 -31.57 15.73
CA GLY A 20 2.04 -31.58 14.28
C GLY A 20 0.79 -30.77 13.91
N HIS A 21 -0.26 -30.86 14.73
CA HIS A 21 -1.50 -30.09 14.52
C HIS A 21 -1.26 -28.58 14.61
N ARG A 22 -0.46 -28.14 15.58
CA ARG A 22 -0.12 -26.71 15.74
C ARG A 22 0.72 -26.20 14.57
N ILE A 23 1.68 -27.00 14.08
CA ILE A 23 2.51 -26.64 12.93
C ILE A 23 1.64 -26.54 11.67
N MET A 24 0.77 -27.51 11.41
CA MET A 24 -0.10 -27.48 10.23
C MET A 24 -1.07 -26.29 10.24
N PHE A 25 -1.65 -25.97 11.40
CA PHE A 25 -2.46 -24.77 11.56
C PHE A 25 -1.66 -23.49 11.25
N ALA A 26 -0.46 -23.37 11.83
CA ALA A 26 0.40 -22.22 11.59
C ALA A 26 0.80 -22.09 10.11
N LEU A 27 1.10 -23.19 9.43
CA LEU A 27 1.42 -23.20 8.00
C LEU A 27 0.23 -22.74 7.15
N LEU A 28 -0.98 -23.22 7.43
CA LEU A 28 -2.18 -22.79 6.70
C LEU A 28 -2.51 -21.32 6.95
N ALA A 29 -2.38 -20.86 8.19
CA ALA A 29 -2.58 -19.45 8.54
C ALA A 29 -1.54 -18.54 7.87
N LEU A 30 -0.26 -18.96 7.84
CA LEU A 30 0.81 -18.23 7.18
C LEU A 30 0.58 -18.19 5.66
N LEU A 31 0.15 -19.30 5.05
CA LEU A 31 -0.19 -19.35 3.63
C LEU A 31 -1.37 -18.43 3.28
N ALA A 32 -2.43 -18.44 4.09
CA ALA A 32 -3.55 -17.53 3.93
C ALA A 32 -3.09 -16.06 4.01
N PHE A 33 -2.24 -15.74 5.00
CA PHE A 33 -1.68 -14.40 5.16
C PHE A 33 -0.77 -14.01 4.00
N ALA A 34 0.04 -14.93 3.48
CA ALA A 34 0.93 -14.70 2.34
C ALA A 34 0.17 -14.40 1.04
N LEU A 35 -1.09 -14.84 0.91
CA LEU A 35 -1.96 -14.48 -0.21
C LEU A 35 -2.75 -13.19 0.07
N PHE A 36 -3.20 -13.00 1.30
CA PHE A 36 -4.00 -11.85 1.70
C PHE A 36 -3.19 -10.54 1.76
N ALA A 37 -1.99 -10.58 2.33
CA ALA A 37 -1.15 -9.40 2.47
C ALA A 37 -0.85 -8.72 1.13
N PRO A 38 -0.30 -9.40 0.10
CA PRO A 38 -0.03 -8.74 -1.18
C PRO A 38 -1.30 -8.30 -1.90
N THR A 39 -2.40 -9.05 -1.83
CA THR A 39 -3.66 -8.69 -2.51
C THR A 39 -4.27 -7.39 -2.00
N VAL A 40 -4.05 -7.04 -0.72
CA VAL A 40 -4.56 -5.80 -0.11
C VAL A 40 -3.51 -4.69 -0.12
N VAL A 41 -2.25 -5.01 0.14
CA VAL A 41 -1.19 -4.01 0.32
C VAL A 41 -0.72 -3.43 -1.02
N LEU A 42 -0.61 -4.23 -2.09
CA LEU A 42 -0.18 -3.73 -3.40
C LEU A 42 -1.09 -2.62 -3.98
N PRO A 43 -2.43 -2.77 -4.05
CA PRO A 43 -3.27 -1.70 -4.59
C PRO A 43 -3.18 -0.41 -3.78
N MET A 44 -3.07 -0.52 -2.45
CA MET A 44 -2.90 0.64 -1.57
C MET A 44 -1.57 1.36 -1.82
N ILE A 45 -0.47 0.63 -2.01
CA ILE A 45 0.83 1.20 -2.41
C ILE A 45 0.72 1.93 -3.74
N ARG A 46 0.01 1.33 -4.72
CA ARG A 46 -0.17 1.94 -6.04
C ARG A 46 -0.95 3.25 -5.96
N GLU A 47 -2.05 3.27 -5.21
CA GLU A 47 -2.83 4.49 -4.99
C GLU A 47 -1.98 5.57 -4.32
N TYR A 48 -1.21 5.20 -3.29
CA TYR A 48 -0.28 6.13 -2.64
C TYR A 48 0.78 6.67 -3.60
N GLY A 49 1.37 5.81 -4.44
CA GLY A 49 2.34 6.20 -5.47
C GLY A 49 1.75 7.15 -6.51
N ALA A 50 0.51 6.88 -6.96
CA ALA A 50 -0.19 7.76 -7.89
C ALA A 50 -0.42 9.16 -7.31
N VAL A 51 -0.88 9.24 -6.05
CA VAL A 51 -1.08 10.53 -5.36
C VAL A 51 0.24 11.30 -5.20
N ARG A 52 1.34 10.61 -4.89
CA ARG A 52 2.67 11.24 -4.79
C ARG A 52 3.18 11.76 -6.14
N ALA A 53 2.94 11.02 -7.23
CA ALA A 53 3.29 11.48 -8.57
C ALA A 53 2.50 12.75 -8.95
N GLU A 54 1.21 12.81 -8.62
CA GLU A 54 0.38 13.99 -8.83
C GLU A 54 0.89 15.19 -8.01
N GLU A 55 1.23 14.96 -6.75
CA GLU A 55 1.84 15.98 -5.88
C GLU A 55 3.12 16.56 -6.50
N ALA A 56 4.02 15.70 -7.00
CA ALA A 56 5.26 16.14 -7.65
C ALA A 56 5.00 17.01 -8.90
N VAL A 57 4.02 16.63 -9.72
CA VAL A 57 3.63 17.41 -10.90
C VAL A 57 3.04 18.76 -10.50
N LEU A 58 2.22 18.81 -9.45
CA LEU A 58 1.64 20.04 -8.94
C LEU A 58 2.72 20.97 -8.37
N VAL A 59 3.67 20.44 -7.60
CA VAL A 59 4.80 21.21 -7.07
C VAL A 59 5.61 21.83 -8.21
N HIS A 60 5.91 21.08 -9.27
CA HIS A 60 6.62 21.62 -10.43
C HIS A 60 5.82 22.71 -11.15
N ARG A 61 4.49 22.56 -11.27
CA ARG A 61 3.64 23.60 -11.88
C ARG A 61 3.58 24.86 -11.02
N CYS A 62 3.47 24.72 -9.71
CA CYS A 62 3.52 25.84 -8.78
C CYS A 62 4.85 26.58 -8.87
N ALA A 63 5.97 25.87 -8.94
CA ALA A 63 7.29 26.47 -9.12
C ALA A 63 7.38 27.27 -10.44
N ALA A 64 6.94 26.68 -11.56
CA ALA A 64 6.95 27.36 -12.85
C ALA A 64 6.04 28.61 -12.87
N LEU A 65 4.88 28.56 -12.23
CA LEU A 65 4.00 29.71 -12.08
C LEU A 65 4.60 30.80 -11.20
N GLN A 66 5.31 30.41 -10.13
CA GLN A 66 6.01 31.35 -9.27
C GLN A 66 7.13 32.07 -10.03
N ASP A 67 7.92 31.34 -10.82
CA ASP A 67 8.98 31.91 -11.65
C ASP A 67 8.42 32.94 -12.65
N GLU A 68 7.25 32.66 -13.24
CA GLU A 68 6.58 33.57 -14.16
C GLU A 68 6.04 34.82 -13.44
N ILE A 69 5.48 34.67 -12.23
CA ILE A 69 5.06 35.81 -11.39
C ILE A 69 6.27 36.68 -11.07
N ASP A 70 7.38 36.08 -10.64
CA ASP A 70 8.60 36.81 -10.28
C ASP A 70 9.23 37.49 -11.51
N HIS A 71 9.19 36.84 -12.67
CA HIS A 71 9.61 37.45 -13.93
C HIS A 71 8.76 38.68 -14.28
N ARG A 72 7.43 38.57 -14.20
CA ARG A 72 6.52 39.69 -14.46
C ARG A 72 6.66 40.81 -13.43
N ALA A 73 6.84 40.48 -12.15
CA ALA A 73 7.08 41.46 -11.10
C ALA A 73 8.33 42.29 -11.37
N ARG A 74 9.43 41.64 -11.78
CA ARG A 74 10.67 42.33 -12.20
C ARG A 74 10.45 43.22 -13.43
N LEU A 75 9.66 42.78 -14.40
CA LEU A 75 9.31 43.61 -15.57
C LEU A 75 8.50 44.83 -15.16
N ILE A 76 7.49 44.66 -14.30
CA ILE A 76 6.67 45.77 -13.78
C ILE A 76 7.54 46.78 -13.02
N GLU A 77 8.45 46.29 -12.17
CA GLU A 77 9.38 47.13 -11.44
C GLU A 77 10.31 47.92 -12.38
N ALA A 78 10.86 47.24 -13.41
CA ALA A 78 11.67 47.90 -14.43
C ALA A 78 10.88 48.95 -15.23
N PHE A 79 9.63 48.67 -15.57
CA PHE A 79 8.75 49.63 -16.24
C PHE A 79 8.37 50.82 -15.36
N ALA A 80 8.15 50.60 -14.05
CA ALA A 80 7.88 51.67 -13.11
C ALA A 80 9.10 52.59 -12.90
N ALA A 81 10.31 52.03 -12.96
CA ALA A 81 11.55 52.76 -12.80
C ALA A 81 11.95 53.60 -14.03
N ASP A 82 11.49 53.25 -15.24
CA ASP A 82 11.83 53.98 -16.47
C ASP A 82 10.73 54.99 -16.88
N PRO A 83 10.93 56.30 -16.65
CA PRO A 83 9.95 57.32 -17.01
C PRO A 83 9.70 57.42 -18.53
N ALA A 84 10.66 57.02 -19.37
CA ALA A 84 10.49 57.05 -20.82
C ALA A 84 9.53 55.95 -21.31
N VAL A 85 9.45 54.82 -20.59
CA VAL A 85 8.47 53.78 -20.91
C VAL A 85 7.07 54.18 -20.47
N ASN A 86 6.91 54.81 -19.31
CA ASN A 86 5.63 55.35 -18.88
C ASN A 86 5.08 56.39 -19.87
N GLU A 87 5.93 57.24 -20.45
CA GLU A 87 5.52 58.20 -21.48
C GLU A 87 5.05 57.48 -22.76
N LYS A 88 5.77 56.44 -23.21
CA LYS A 88 5.34 55.60 -24.34
C LYS A 88 4.05 54.83 -24.07
N LEU A 89 3.86 54.31 -22.86
CA LEU A 89 2.64 53.62 -22.46
C LEU A 89 1.46 54.59 -22.43
N ALA A 90 1.65 55.81 -21.94
CA ALA A 90 0.63 56.85 -22.00
C ALA A 90 0.25 57.21 -23.45
N ILE A 91 1.22 57.25 -24.37
CA ILE A 91 0.95 57.50 -25.79
C ILE A 91 0.19 56.32 -26.43
N LEU A 92 0.55 55.07 -26.13
CA LEU A 92 -0.06 53.88 -26.72
C LEU A 92 -1.45 53.55 -26.14
N ASP A 93 -1.59 53.58 -24.82
CA ASP A 93 -2.75 53.05 -24.11
C ASP A 93 -3.79 54.14 -23.80
N LEU A 94 -3.32 55.34 -23.43
CA LEU A 94 -4.19 56.50 -23.18
C LEU A 94 -4.37 57.39 -24.44
N GLN A 95 -3.77 56.99 -25.57
CA GLN A 95 -3.71 57.80 -26.80
C GLN A 95 -3.25 59.24 -26.55
N TYR A 96 -2.36 59.43 -25.57
CA TYR A 96 -1.89 60.75 -25.20
C TYR A 96 -1.12 61.35 -26.38
N ARG A 97 -1.59 62.49 -26.91
CA ARG A 97 -0.96 63.15 -28.07
C ARG A 97 -0.20 64.38 -27.62
N LYS A 98 1.09 64.46 -27.93
CA LYS A 98 1.81 65.74 -27.84
C LYS A 98 1.29 66.66 -28.95
N PRO A 99 1.03 67.94 -28.65
CA PRO A 99 0.53 68.87 -29.66
C PRO A 99 1.56 69.05 -30.78
N GLY A 100 1.21 68.64 -32.00
CA GLY A 100 2.03 68.77 -33.21
C GLY A 100 2.55 67.47 -33.85
N GLU A 101 2.28 66.29 -33.29
CA GLU A 101 2.72 65.00 -33.86
C GLU A 101 1.72 64.39 -34.85
N GLU A 102 2.22 63.96 -36.01
CA GLU A 102 1.47 63.26 -37.07
C GLU A 102 1.87 61.76 -37.08
N ILE A 103 0.94 60.86 -36.77
CA ILE A 103 1.22 59.42 -36.58
C ILE A 103 0.85 58.65 -37.85
N LEU A 104 1.82 57.92 -38.41
CA LEU A 104 1.64 56.97 -39.52
C LEU A 104 1.37 55.56 -38.97
N PRO A 105 0.23 54.92 -39.30
CA PRO A 105 -0.09 53.58 -38.81
C PRO A 105 0.81 52.52 -39.45
N VAL A 106 1.55 51.77 -38.61
CA VAL A 106 2.34 50.61 -39.04
C VAL A 106 1.51 49.35 -38.80
N LEU A 107 1.30 48.53 -39.85
CA LEU A 107 0.56 47.27 -39.74
C LEU A 107 1.26 46.28 -38.78
N PRO A 108 0.49 45.51 -37.98
CA PRO A 108 1.05 44.63 -36.95
C PRO A 108 1.79 43.45 -37.58
N ARG A 109 2.99 43.16 -37.06
CA ARG A 109 3.69 41.90 -37.37
C ARG A 109 2.98 40.74 -36.69
N VAL A 110 2.70 39.70 -37.46
CA VAL A 110 2.10 38.43 -37.01
C VAL A 110 3.02 37.80 -35.96
N TYR A 111 2.51 37.62 -34.75
CA TYR A 111 3.20 36.92 -33.67
C TYR A 111 2.87 35.43 -33.77
N GLU A 112 3.88 34.59 -34.07
CA GLU A 112 3.70 33.14 -34.05
C GLU A 112 3.64 32.67 -32.59
N PRO A 113 2.55 32.01 -32.15
CA PRO A 113 2.43 31.52 -30.79
C PRO A 113 3.45 30.40 -30.53
N ALA A 114 4.04 30.42 -29.34
CA ALA A 114 5.00 29.41 -28.91
C ALA A 114 4.39 27.99 -28.98
N PRO A 115 5.19 26.96 -29.33
CA PRO A 115 4.70 25.60 -29.46
C PRO A 115 4.13 25.09 -28.14
N PRO A 116 3.03 24.31 -28.18
CA PRO A 116 2.40 23.78 -26.97
C PRO A 116 3.37 22.84 -26.22
N PRO A 117 3.25 22.76 -24.88
CA PRO A 117 4.10 21.89 -24.07
C PRO A 117 3.95 20.43 -24.53
N LYS A 118 5.09 19.74 -24.60
CA LYS A 118 5.21 18.34 -25.03
C LYS A 118 4.38 17.45 -24.10
N TYR A 119 3.43 16.70 -24.64
CA TYR A 119 2.65 15.73 -23.89
C TYR A 119 3.57 14.59 -23.40
N VAL A 120 3.68 14.45 -22.08
CA VAL A 120 4.34 13.31 -21.45
C VAL A 120 3.27 12.25 -21.20
N PRO A 121 3.33 11.07 -21.85
CA PRO A 121 2.34 10.04 -21.62
C PRO A 121 2.39 9.59 -20.14
N PRO A 122 1.23 9.32 -19.53
CA PRO A 122 1.20 8.78 -18.18
C PRO A 122 1.96 7.44 -18.13
N PRO A 123 2.67 7.16 -17.02
CA PRO A 123 3.42 5.92 -16.84
C PRO A 123 2.50 4.70 -17.02
N ALA A 124 3.04 3.62 -17.58
CA ALA A 124 2.29 2.41 -17.85
C ALA A 124 1.68 1.83 -16.55
N ARG A 125 0.46 1.27 -16.64
CA ARG A 125 -0.29 0.71 -15.50
C ARG A 125 0.46 -0.38 -14.71
N SER A 126 1.52 -0.95 -15.28
CA SER A 126 2.36 -2.00 -14.71
C SER A 126 3.41 -1.49 -13.72
N ASP A 127 3.74 -0.21 -13.77
CA ASP A 127 4.81 0.34 -12.96
C ASP A 127 4.21 0.85 -11.66
N LEU A 128 4.52 0.16 -10.56
CA LEU A 128 4.30 0.75 -9.25
C LEU A 128 5.15 2.03 -9.21
N LEU A 129 4.48 3.17 -9.04
CA LEU A 129 5.14 4.46 -8.84
C LEU A 129 5.69 4.49 -7.41
N THR A 130 6.66 3.61 -7.13
CA THR A 130 7.30 3.55 -5.83
C THR A 130 8.15 4.80 -5.63
N PRO A 131 7.94 5.54 -4.52
CA PRO A 131 8.74 6.71 -4.21
C PRO A 131 10.24 6.37 -4.13
N ASP A 132 11.09 7.29 -4.59
CA ASP A 132 12.55 7.14 -4.53
C ASP A 132 13.10 6.97 -3.10
N ASP A 133 12.35 7.42 -2.09
CA ASP A 133 12.72 7.36 -0.67
C ASP A 133 12.44 6.00 0.00
N TRP A 134 12.07 4.98 -0.77
CA TRP A 134 11.76 3.67 -0.22
C TRP A 134 13.01 2.91 0.27
N PRO A 135 12.89 2.11 1.33
CA PRO A 135 14.03 1.36 1.85
C PRO A 135 14.49 0.31 0.83
N ASP A 136 15.81 0.09 0.71
CA ASP A 136 16.43 -0.78 -0.30
C ASP A 136 15.85 -2.21 -0.37
N TRP A 137 15.34 -2.73 0.75
CA TRP A 137 14.72 -4.06 0.77
C TRP A 137 13.38 -4.07 0.00
N ALA A 138 12.62 -2.98 0.03
CA ALA A 138 11.35 -2.87 -0.67
C ALA A 138 11.57 -2.77 -2.17
N ILE A 139 12.55 -1.97 -2.60
CA ILE A 139 12.96 -1.85 -4.02
C ILE A 139 13.41 -3.22 -4.57
N ARG A 140 14.22 -3.97 -3.80
CA ARG A 140 14.64 -5.33 -4.19
C ARG A 140 13.47 -6.31 -4.26
N ALA A 141 12.53 -6.23 -3.33
CA ALA A 141 11.35 -7.09 -3.31
C ALA A 141 10.44 -6.81 -4.52
N GLU A 142 10.28 -5.54 -4.88
CA GLU A 142 9.54 -5.11 -6.06
C GLU A 142 10.19 -5.62 -7.35
N LEU A 143 11.50 -5.38 -7.53
CA LEU A 143 12.24 -5.87 -8.70
C LEU A 143 12.12 -7.39 -8.85
N TRP A 144 12.24 -8.12 -7.75
CA TRP A 144 12.07 -9.58 -7.74
C TRP A 144 10.65 -9.99 -8.15
N ALA A 145 9.63 -9.29 -7.64
CA ALA A 145 8.23 -9.58 -7.95
C ALA A 145 7.87 -9.22 -9.40
N GLN A 146 8.43 -8.13 -9.93
CA GLN A 146 8.25 -7.68 -11.32
C GLN A 146 8.87 -8.67 -12.31
N GLN A 147 10.10 -9.14 -12.05
CA GLN A 147 10.77 -10.16 -12.86
C GLN A 147 9.98 -11.48 -12.95
N ARG A 148 9.10 -11.74 -11.97
CA ARG A 148 8.28 -12.95 -11.89
C ARG A 148 6.84 -12.73 -12.37
N HIS A 149 6.49 -11.53 -12.84
CA HIS A 149 5.12 -11.14 -13.19
C HIS A 149 4.09 -11.35 -12.07
N LEU A 150 4.55 -11.38 -10.80
CA LEU A 150 3.65 -11.59 -9.65
C LEU A 150 2.81 -10.33 -9.39
N ILE A 151 3.40 -9.15 -9.64
CA ILE A 151 2.74 -7.86 -9.45
C ILE A 151 1.48 -7.78 -10.32
N GLU A 152 1.60 -8.10 -11.61
CA GLU A 152 0.46 -8.08 -12.55
C GLU A 152 -0.68 -9.01 -12.10
N LEU A 153 -0.35 -10.21 -11.59
CA LEU A 153 -1.32 -11.19 -11.13
C LEU A 153 -2.12 -10.70 -9.91
N PHE A 154 -1.47 -10.02 -8.96
CA PHE A 154 -2.13 -9.51 -7.75
C PHE A 154 -2.82 -8.17 -7.97
N LEU A 155 -2.40 -7.40 -8.97
CA LEU A 155 -3.01 -6.14 -9.35
C LEU A 155 -4.22 -6.30 -10.26
N ASP A 156 -4.40 -7.45 -10.91
CA ASP A 156 -5.56 -7.71 -11.74
C ASP A 156 -6.87 -7.66 -10.92
N ASP A 157 -7.77 -6.76 -11.31
CA ASP A 157 -9.03 -6.52 -10.60
C ASP A 157 -9.98 -7.74 -10.69
N ASP A 158 -9.88 -8.52 -11.77
CA ASP A 158 -10.72 -9.70 -11.99
C ASP A 158 -10.28 -10.88 -11.11
N LEU A 159 -8.97 -11.00 -10.82
CA LEU A 159 -8.40 -12.11 -10.05
C LEU A 159 -8.37 -11.84 -8.54
N ARG A 160 -8.33 -10.57 -8.13
CA ARG A 160 -8.30 -10.17 -6.72
C ARG A 160 -9.43 -10.78 -5.86
N PRO A 161 -10.72 -10.76 -6.25
CA PRO A 161 -11.78 -11.36 -5.44
C PRO A 161 -11.58 -12.87 -5.29
N ILE A 162 -11.02 -13.55 -6.29
CA ILE A 162 -10.73 -14.99 -6.25
C ILE A 162 -9.64 -15.28 -5.21
N PHE A 163 -8.54 -14.52 -5.22
CA PHE A 163 -7.48 -14.69 -4.23
C PHE A 163 -7.95 -14.38 -2.80
N LEU A 164 -8.75 -13.33 -2.63
CA LEU A 164 -9.34 -13.00 -1.33
C LEU A 164 -10.26 -14.13 -0.84
N LEU A 165 -11.12 -14.66 -1.70
CA LEU A 165 -12.00 -15.78 -1.38
C LEU A 165 -11.20 -17.05 -1.04
N MET A 166 -10.11 -17.32 -1.77
CA MET A 166 -9.21 -18.45 -1.49
C MET A 166 -8.50 -18.28 -0.14
N SER A 167 -8.00 -17.08 0.17
CA SER A 167 -7.37 -16.78 1.46
C SER A 167 -8.34 -16.90 2.63
N ALA A 168 -9.57 -16.41 2.47
CA ALA A 168 -10.64 -16.55 3.46
C ALA A 168 -11.02 -18.02 3.64
N GLY A 169 -11.14 -18.78 2.55
CA GLY A 169 -11.41 -20.21 2.57
C GLY A 169 -10.31 -21.00 3.29
N LEU A 170 -9.04 -20.69 3.03
CA LEU A 170 -7.89 -21.29 3.72
C LEU A 170 -7.90 -20.99 5.22
N LEU A 171 -8.23 -19.75 5.59
CA LEU A 171 -8.31 -19.35 6.99
C LEU A 171 -9.46 -20.07 7.70
N ILE A 172 -10.66 -20.08 7.10
CA ILE A 172 -11.81 -20.83 7.63
C ILE A 172 -11.48 -22.31 7.74
N ALA A 173 -10.84 -22.92 6.75
CA ALA A 173 -10.42 -24.32 6.78
C ALA A 173 -9.40 -24.58 7.89
N ALA A 174 -8.42 -23.70 8.09
CA ALA A 174 -7.45 -23.79 9.17
C ALA A 174 -8.17 -23.77 10.54
N PHE A 175 -9.12 -22.85 10.73
CA PHE A 175 -9.90 -22.79 11.97
C PHE A 175 -10.87 -23.96 12.12
N ALA A 176 -11.52 -24.44 11.06
CA ALA A 176 -12.49 -25.55 11.15
C ALA A 176 -11.79 -26.89 11.43
N LEU A 177 -10.65 -27.14 10.79
CA LEU A 177 -9.90 -28.39 10.94
C LEU A 177 -9.12 -28.44 12.26
N PHE A 178 -8.62 -27.30 12.73
CA PHE A 178 -7.76 -27.22 13.90
C PHE A 178 -8.34 -26.38 15.04
N ALA A 179 -9.66 -26.14 15.04
CA ALA A 179 -10.35 -25.46 16.13
C ALA A 179 -9.90 -26.07 17.46
N PRO A 180 -9.50 -25.25 18.44
CA PRO A 180 -9.11 -25.76 19.74
C PRO A 180 -10.33 -26.50 20.30
N ARG A 181 -10.26 -27.83 20.31
CA ARG A 181 -11.19 -28.63 21.11
C ARG A 181 -10.97 -28.13 22.52
N THR A 182 -11.91 -27.35 23.04
CA THR A 182 -11.94 -26.99 24.44
C THR A 182 -11.92 -28.33 25.17
N MET A 183 -10.77 -28.70 25.73
CA MET A 183 -10.73 -29.73 26.74
C MET A 183 -11.63 -29.18 27.82
N GLY A 184 -12.90 -29.63 27.82
CA GLY A 184 -13.82 -29.35 28.88
C GLY A 184 -13.07 -29.70 30.14
N VAL A 185 -12.78 -28.68 30.95
CA VAL A 185 -12.26 -28.85 32.29
C VAL A 185 -13.26 -29.79 32.94
N GLN A 186 -12.94 -31.09 32.96
CA GLN A 186 -13.57 -32.02 33.87
C GLN A 186 -13.20 -31.45 35.22
N ARG A 187 -14.13 -30.67 35.79
CA ARG A 187 -14.24 -30.45 37.22
C ARG A 187 -14.20 -31.85 37.80
N THR A 188 -13.00 -32.29 38.18
CA THR A 188 -12.82 -33.41 39.07
C THR A 188 -13.72 -33.08 40.25
N SER A 189 -14.83 -33.81 40.34
CA SER A 189 -15.72 -33.75 41.48
C SER A 189 -14.85 -34.14 42.67
N GLU A 190 -14.37 -33.13 43.38
CA GLU A 190 -13.62 -33.24 44.62
C GLU A 190 -14.52 -34.03 45.57
N ALA A 191 -14.23 -35.32 45.71
CA ALA A 191 -14.96 -36.18 46.63
C ALA A 191 -14.80 -35.60 48.03
N PRO A 192 -15.89 -35.35 48.77
CA PRO A 192 -15.80 -34.79 50.11
C PRO A 192 -15.04 -35.78 51.00
N ILE A 193 -13.92 -35.31 51.54
CA ILE A 193 -13.08 -36.02 52.50
C ILE A 193 -13.96 -36.46 53.68
N PRO A 194 -14.10 -37.76 53.99
CA PRO A 194 -14.88 -38.18 55.15
C PRO A 194 -14.18 -37.72 56.43
N HIS A 195 -14.81 -36.81 57.16
CA HIS A 195 -14.38 -36.40 58.49
C HIS A 195 -14.31 -37.62 59.42
N ARG A 196 -13.10 -37.92 59.89
CA ARG A 196 -12.83 -38.95 60.90
C ARG A 196 -13.44 -38.50 62.24
N PRO A 197 -14.31 -39.29 62.90
CA PRO A 197 -14.85 -38.92 64.20
C PRO A 197 -13.74 -38.93 65.25
N VAL A 198 -13.63 -37.83 66.00
CA VAL A 198 -12.73 -37.67 67.14
C VAL A 198 -13.21 -38.58 68.27
N GLN A 199 -12.40 -39.57 68.66
CA GLN A 199 -12.68 -40.38 69.85
C GLN A 199 -12.40 -39.55 71.11
N PRO A 200 -13.29 -39.58 72.13
CA PRO A 200 -13.03 -38.94 73.40
C PRO A 200 -11.94 -39.68 74.17
N VAL A 201 -10.93 -38.95 74.63
CA VAL A 201 -9.89 -39.44 75.54
C VAL A 201 -10.52 -39.61 76.91
N THR A 202 -10.80 -40.85 77.30
CA THR A 202 -11.25 -41.19 78.65
C THR A 202 -10.08 -40.98 79.61
N GLY A 203 -10.14 -39.90 80.38
CA GLY A 203 -9.23 -39.66 81.50
C GLY A 203 -9.47 -40.68 82.62
N LEU A 204 -8.42 -41.42 82.96
CA LEU A 204 -8.30 -42.21 84.18
C LEU A 204 -8.06 -41.25 85.36
N LEU A 205 -9.01 -41.25 86.30
CA LEU A 205 -8.80 -40.94 87.72
C LEU A 205 -8.78 -42.26 88.48
#